data_AF-A0A928ZP02-F1
#
_entry.id   AF-A0A928ZP02-F1
#
_cell.length_a   1.000
_cell.length_b   1.000
_cell.length_c   1.000
_cell.angle_alpha   90.00
_cell.angle_beta   90.00
_cell.angle_gamma   90.00
#
_symmetry.space_group_name_H-M   'P 1'
#
loop_
_entity.id
_entity.type
_entity.pdbx_description
1 polymer ?
#
loop_
_entity_poly.entity_id
_entity_poly.type
_entity_poly.pdbx_seq_one_letter_code
_entity_poly.pdbx_strand_id
1 'polypeptide(L)'
;MSIDNDLQPIASITEGDRALDLFTDRYSFTRLLAERLNDPPRKEILFFHGAGGNGKSLLLKYLRTKVCKGLTAEQWQRAKGKEDDELAKAIEELPATACLPVPTALLDFAPGANRRDSDPFYGLVRIREELA
;
A
#
# COMPACT_ATOMS: atom_id res chain seq x y z
N MET A 1 17.70 12.83 45.78
CA MET A 1 16.71 13.11 44.71
C MET A 1 17.29 12.56 43.43
N SER A 2 16.89 11.34 43.06
CA SER A 2 17.19 10.76 41.75
C SER A 2 16.08 11.17 40.81
N ILE A 3 16.43 11.81 39.71
CA ILE A 3 15.50 12.06 38.61
C ILE A 3 15.56 10.80 37.75
N ASP A 4 14.71 9.84 38.07
CA ASP A 4 14.45 8.70 37.19
C ASP A 4 13.73 9.24 35.96
N ASN A 5 14.47 9.30 34.86
CA ASN A 5 13.99 9.77 33.57
C ASN A 5 13.19 8.63 32.94
N ASP A 6 11.88 8.60 33.23
CA ASP A 6 10.88 7.75 32.57
C ASP A 6 10.70 8.16 31.10
N LEU A 7 11.73 7.93 30.28
CA LEU A 7 11.57 7.93 28.83
C LEU A 7 10.86 6.62 28.44
N GLN A 8 9.54 6.65 28.47
CA GLN A 8 8.75 5.69 27.70
C GLN A 8 9.25 5.71 26.24
N PRO A 9 9.46 4.56 25.59
CA PRO A 9 9.87 4.52 24.21
C PRO A 9 8.77 5.19 23.37
N ILE A 10 9.05 6.40 22.91
CA ILE A 10 8.21 7.10 21.94
C ILE A 10 8.22 6.20 20.71
N ALA A 11 7.07 5.60 20.39
CA ALA A 11 6.89 4.81 19.17
C ALA A 11 7.50 5.59 18.00
N SER A 12 8.40 4.94 17.26
CA SER A 12 9.17 5.64 16.23
C SER A 12 8.23 6.32 15.25
N ILE A 13 8.54 7.55 14.83
CA ILE A 13 7.78 8.26 13.79
C ILE A 13 7.72 7.48 12.47
N THR A 14 8.58 6.47 12.31
CA THR A 14 8.65 5.56 11.16
C THR A 14 7.84 4.27 11.34
N GLU A 15 7.16 4.08 12.47
CA GLU A 15 6.39 2.86 12.78
C GLU A 15 4.87 3.12 12.73
N GLY A 16 4.13 2.17 12.15
CA GLY A 16 2.66 2.17 12.10
C GLY A 16 2.04 3.09 11.05
N ASP A 17 0.75 3.41 11.25
CA ASP A 17 -0.07 4.20 10.31
C ASP A 17 0.49 5.61 10.06
N ARG A 18 1.20 6.18 11.02
CA ARG A 18 1.80 7.51 10.91
C ARG A 18 2.88 7.60 9.83
N ALA A 19 3.56 6.49 9.56
CA ALA A 19 4.53 6.40 8.47
C ALA A 19 3.85 6.46 7.09
N LEU A 20 2.61 5.97 6.97
CA LEU A 20 1.83 6.06 5.73
C LEU A 20 1.43 7.50 5.44
N ASP A 21 1.01 8.24 6.47
CA ASP A 21 0.60 9.64 6.33
C ASP A 21 1.78 10.56 5.94
N LEU A 22 3.00 10.21 6.36
CA LEU A 22 4.24 10.95 6.07
C LEU A 22 4.99 10.44 4.83
N PHE A 23 4.46 9.45 4.11
CA PHE A 23 5.16 8.84 2.98
C PHE A 23 5.20 9.80 1.79
N THR A 24 6.36 10.42 1.56
CA THR A 24 6.63 11.32 0.43
C THR A 24 7.19 10.54 -0.77
N ASP A 25 7.01 11.05 -2.00
CA ASP A 25 7.48 10.43 -3.26
C ASP A 25 6.71 9.16 -3.72
N ARG A 26 5.38 9.21 -3.60
CA ARG A 26 4.47 8.11 -3.95
C ARG A 26 3.68 8.31 -5.24
N TYR A 27 3.74 9.50 -5.83
CA TYR A 27 2.77 9.96 -6.82
C TYR A 27 2.89 9.21 -8.16
N SER A 28 4.10 9.04 -8.66
CA SER A 28 4.36 8.28 -9.89
C SER A 28 3.95 6.80 -9.77
N PHE A 29 4.23 6.18 -8.62
CA PHE A 29 3.80 4.81 -8.32
C PHE A 29 2.29 4.70 -8.14
N THR A 30 1.65 5.74 -7.59
CA THR A 30 0.19 5.83 -7.47
C THR A 30 -0.45 5.85 -8.85
N ARG A 31 0.03 6.70 -9.76
CA ARG A 31 -0.43 6.72 -11.16
C ARG A 31 -0.22 5.35 -11.80
N LEU A 32 0.99 4.80 -11.71
CA LEU A 32 1.32 3.52 -12.33
C LEU A 32 0.31 2.44 -11.93
N LEU A 33 0.05 2.27 -10.64
CA LEU A 33 -0.92 1.27 -10.17
C LEU A 33 -2.35 1.62 -10.57
N ALA A 34 -2.76 2.88 -10.41
CA ALA A 34 -4.11 3.33 -10.74
C ALA A 34 -4.45 3.11 -12.21
N GLU A 35 -3.50 3.37 -13.11
CA GLU A 35 -3.65 3.08 -14.54
C GLU A 35 -3.83 1.58 -14.77
N ARG A 36 -2.98 0.72 -14.18
CA ARG A 36 -3.12 -0.73 -14.40
C ARG A 36 -4.42 -1.31 -13.86
N LEU A 37 -4.96 -0.71 -12.80
CA LEU A 37 -6.18 -1.15 -12.15
C LEU A 37 -7.44 -0.68 -12.87
N ASN A 38 -7.46 0.56 -13.38
CA ASN A 38 -8.67 1.22 -13.86
C ASN A 38 -8.75 1.39 -15.39
N ASP A 39 -7.63 1.31 -16.10
CA ASP A 39 -7.65 1.09 -17.56
C ASP A 39 -8.03 -0.37 -17.88
N PRO A 40 -8.32 -0.71 -19.15
CA PRO A 40 -8.61 -2.09 -19.53
C PRO A 40 -7.60 -3.08 -18.92
N PRO A 41 -8.10 -4.14 -18.25
CA PRO A 41 -7.28 -4.96 -17.36
C PRO A 41 -6.13 -5.61 -18.11
N ARG A 42 -4.92 -5.37 -17.62
CA ARG A 42 -3.69 -5.98 -18.14
C ARG A 42 -3.30 -7.14 -17.24
N LYS A 43 -3.08 -8.32 -17.82
CA LYS A 43 -2.56 -9.48 -17.08
C LYS A 43 -1.05 -9.36 -16.98
N GLU A 44 -0.58 -8.59 -16.02
CA GLU A 44 0.84 -8.31 -15.83
C GLU A 44 1.21 -8.26 -14.35
N ILE A 45 2.50 -8.49 -14.07
CA ILE A 45 3.06 -8.43 -12.72
C ILE A 45 3.89 -7.16 -12.61
N LEU A 46 3.61 -6.33 -11.62
CA LEU A 46 4.40 -5.13 -11.31
C LEU A 46 5.51 -5.48 -10.32
N PHE A 47 6.76 -5.17 -10.69
CA PHE A 47 7.92 -5.35 -9.82
C PHE A 47 8.47 -4.00 -9.36
N PHE A 48 8.54 -3.79 -8.05
CA PHE A 48 9.14 -2.60 -7.44
C PHE A 48 10.53 -2.94 -6.91
N HIS A 49 11.56 -2.36 -7.50
CA HIS A 49 12.96 -2.62 -7.16
C HIS A 49 13.57 -1.42 -6.41
N GLY A 50 14.54 -1.69 -5.53
CA GLY A 50 15.27 -0.64 -4.83
C GLY A 50 16.13 -1.20 -3.69
N ALA A 51 17.12 -0.43 -3.24
CA ALA A 51 17.97 -0.80 -2.12
C ALA A 51 17.16 -1.02 -0.82
N GLY A 52 17.78 -1.69 0.16
CA GLY A 52 17.22 -1.81 1.50
C GLY A 52 16.98 -0.44 2.13
N GLY A 53 15.89 -0.27 2.88
CA GLY A 53 15.56 1.00 3.56
C GLY A 53 14.80 2.03 2.72
N ASN A 54 14.66 1.86 1.39
CA ASN A 54 13.97 2.82 0.52
C ASN A 54 12.42 2.80 0.59
N GLY A 55 11.83 2.26 1.66
CA GLY A 55 10.39 2.32 1.87
C GLY A 55 9.53 1.42 0.96
N LYS A 56 10.06 0.39 0.29
CA LYS A 56 9.26 -0.50 -0.57
C LYS A 56 8.06 -1.15 0.14
N SER A 57 8.28 -1.68 1.35
CA SER A 57 7.20 -2.27 2.15
C SER A 57 6.17 -1.22 2.55
N LEU A 58 6.60 0.02 2.79
CA LEU A 58 5.73 1.15 3.09
C LEU A 58 4.92 1.57 1.85
N LEU A 59 5.54 1.61 0.67
CA LEU A 59 4.88 1.83 -0.61
C LEU A 59 3.78 0.78 -0.85
N LEU A 60 4.07 -0.51 -0.67
CA LEU A 60 3.07 -1.57 -0.89
C LEU A 60 1.89 -1.45 0.08
N LYS A 61 2.15 -1.14 1.36
CA LYS A 61 1.10 -0.86 2.35
C LYS A 61 0.27 0.36 1.94
N TYR A 62 0.92 1.44 1.52
CA TYR A 62 0.25 2.65 1.05
C TYR A 62 -0.64 2.37 -0.17
N LEU A 63 -0.10 1.69 -1.18
CA LEU A 63 -0.83 1.33 -2.40
C LEU A 63 -2.06 0.49 -2.09
N ARG A 64 -1.93 -0.53 -1.22
CA ARG A 64 -3.04 -1.35 -0.74
C ARG A 64 -4.13 -0.50 -0.08
N THR A 65 -3.75 0.35 0.87
CA THR A 65 -4.71 1.07 1.72
C THR A 65 -5.38 2.23 0.99
N LYS A 66 -4.66 2.92 0.11
CA LYS A 66 -5.10 4.20 -0.46
C LYS A 66 -5.43 4.13 -1.95
N VAL A 67 -4.83 3.20 -2.69
CA VAL A 67 -4.86 3.21 -4.17
C VAL A 67 -5.59 2.01 -4.77
N CYS A 68 -5.67 0.87 -4.07
CA CYS A 68 -6.44 -0.31 -4.51
C CYS A 68 -7.96 -0.09 -4.41
N LYS A 69 -8.46 0.86 -5.20
CA LYS A 69 -9.85 1.26 -5.34
C LYS A 69 -10.23 1.12 -6.80
N GLY A 70 -11.27 0.35 -7.10
CA GLY A 70 -11.80 0.28 -8.45
C GLY A 70 -12.67 1.50 -8.71
N LEU A 71 -12.25 2.38 -9.59
CA LEU A 71 -13.00 3.59 -9.95
C LEU A 71 -14.01 3.25 -11.05
N THR A 72 -15.15 3.94 -11.04
CA THR A 72 -16.03 3.94 -12.22
C THR A 72 -15.32 4.60 -13.40
N ALA A 73 -15.77 4.32 -14.62
CA ALA A 73 -15.21 4.95 -15.81
C ALA A 73 -15.21 6.49 -15.71
N GLU A 74 -16.28 7.07 -15.17
CA GLU A 74 -16.38 8.52 -14.98
C GLU A 74 -15.39 9.06 -13.94
N GLN A 75 -15.29 8.41 -12.77
CA GLN A 75 -14.32 8.79 -11.73
C GLN A 75 -12.89 8.72 -12.27
N TRP A 76 -12.58 7.65 -13.00
CA TRP A 76 -11.26 7.44 -13.56
C TRP A 76 -10.91 8.47 -14.63
N GLN A 77 -11.81 8.75 -15.58
CA GLN A 77 -11.55 9.76 -16.62
C GLN A 77 -11.31 11.15 -16.03
N ARG A 78 -12.04 11.51 -14.96
CA ARG A 78 -11.83 12.79 -14.23
C ARG A 78 -10.48 12.84 -13.51
N ALA A 79 -9.99 11.71 -12.99
CA ALA A 79 -8.72 11.65 -12.27
C ALA A 79 -7.51 11.54 -13.20
N LYS A 80 -7.62 10.76 -14.29
CA LYS A 80 -6.52 10.40 -15.19
C LYS A 80 -5.84 11.59 -15.85
N GLY A 81 -6.61 12.64 -16.18
CA GLY A 81 -6.12 13.85 -16.84
C GLY A 81 -5.41 14.86 -15.92
N LYS A 82 -5.33 14.59 -14.61
CA LYS A 82 -4.64 15.45 -13.64
C LYS A 82 -3.16 15.13 -13.59
N GLU A 83 -2.37 16.00 -12.96
CA GLU A 83 -0.96 15.72 -12.61
C GLU A 83 -0.86 14.63 -11.52
N ASP A 84 0.33 14.04 -11.34
CA ASP A 84 0.52 12.87 -10.48
C ASP A 84 0.09 13.08 -9.01
N ASP A 85 0.39 14.25 -8.44
CA ASP A 85 0.04 14.57 -7.05
C ASP A 85 -1.46 14.82 -6.89
N GLU A 86 -2.08 15.51 -7.86
CA GLU A 86 -3.51 15.78 -7.89
C GLU A 86 -4.32 14.50 -8.13
N LEU A 87 -3.82 13.60 -8.98
CA LEU A 87 -4.40 12.27 -9.19
C LEU A 87 -4.33 11.46 -7.89
N ALA A 88 -3.18 11.44 -7.22
CA ALA A 88 -3.02 10.71 -5.97
C ALA A 88 -4.00 11.21 -4.91
N LYS A 89 -4.08 12.53 -4.69
CA LYS A 89 -5.07 13.14 -3.77
C LYS A 89 -6.50 12.78 -4.15
N ALA A 90 -6.86 12.88 -5.42
CA ALA A 90 -8.22 12.56 -5.87
C ALA A 90 -8.59 11.09 -5.59
N ILE A 91 -7.66 10.14 -5.73
CA ILE A 91 -7.91 8.74 -5.40
C ILE A 91 -7.93 8.53 -3.88
N GLU A 92 -7.01 9.14 -3.14
CA GLU A 92 -6.91 9.04 -1.69
C GLU A 92 -8.20 9.49 -0.99
N GLU A 93 -8.77 10.63 -1.43
CA GLU A 93 -9.96 11.27 -0.86
C GLU A 93 -11.27 10.54 -1.17
N LEU A 94 -11.31 9.66 -2.18
CA LEU A 94 -12.51 8.89 -2.50
C LEU A 94 -12.86 7.94 -1.34
N PRO A 95 -14.08 7.98 -0.79
CA PRO A 95 -14.48 7.03 0.23
C PRO A 95 -14.59 5.63 -0.38
N ALA A 96 -14.23 4.60 0.40
CA ALA A 96 -14.28 3.21 -0.08
C ALA A 96 -15.68 2.79 -0.57
N THR A 97 -16.74 3.38 0.01
CA THR A 97 -18.14 3.15 -0.40
C THR A 97 -18.48 3.69 -1.78
N ALA A 98 -17.70 4.63 -2.32
CA ALA A 98 -17.87 5.17 -3.66
C ALA A 98 -17.03 4.43 -4.72
N CYS A 99 -16.32 3.37 -4.33
CA CYS A 99 -15.44 2.59 -5.20
C CYS A 99 -15.92 1.14 -5.31
N LEU A 100 -15.58 0.51 -6.42
CA LEU A 100 -15.69 -0.92 -6.60
C LEU A 100 -14.64 -1.62 -5.72
N PRO A 101 -15.01 -2.67 -4.97
CA PRO A 101 -14.09 -3.38 -4.10
C PRO A 101 -13.03 -4.10 -4.93
N VAL A 102 -11.77 -3.96 -4.54
CA VAL A 102 -10.64 -4.66 -5.15
C VAL A 102 -10.08 -5.62 -4.10
N PRO A 103 -10.21 -6.95 -4.29
CA PRO A 103 -9.63 -7.91 -3.36
C PRO A 103 -8.11 -7.78 -3.36
N THR A 104 -7.52 -7.53 -2.20
CA THR A 104 -6.08 -7.35 -2.04
C THR A 104 -5.55 -8.05 -0.81
N ALA A 105 -4.39 -8.71 -0.95
CA ALA A 105 -3.66 -9.34 0.14
C ALA A 105 -2.22 -8.79 0.16
N LEU A 106 -1.67 -8.54 1.35
CA LEU A 106 -0.28 -8.14 1.52
C LEU A 106 0.52 -9.29 2.13
N LEU A 107 1.30 -9.97 1.31
CA LEU A 107 2.13 -11.09 1.76
C LEU A 107 3.55 -10.61 2.01
N ASP A 108 4.04 -10.82 3.22
CA ASP A 108 5.45 -10.62 3.56
C ASP A 108 6.12 -11.98 3.71
N PHE A 109 7.05 -12.27 2.81
CA PHE A 109 7.85 -13.50 2.80
C PHE A 109 9.24 -13.28 3.40
N ALA A 110 9.48 -12.14 4.07
CA ALA A 110 10.73 -11.93 4.79
C ALA A 110 10.96 -13.10 5.75
N PRO A 111 12.18 -13.68 5.79
CA PRO A 111 12.48 -14.76 6.71
C PRO A 111 12.44 -14.24 8.15
N GLY A 112 11.28 -14.36 8.80
CA GLY A 112 11.08 -14.13 10.23
C GLY A 112 11.46 -15.37 11.05
N ALA A 113 11.43 -15.22 12.40
CA ALA A 113 11.83 -16.25 13.37
C ALA A 113 11.04 -17.58 13.31
N ASN A 114 9.99 -17.67 12.49
CA ASN A 114 9.16 -18.87 12.35
C ASN A 114 9.32 -19.51 10.97
N ARG A 115 9.73 -20.78 10.98
CA ARG A 115 10.03 -21.62 9.81
C ARG A 115 8.85 -21.86 8.84
N ARG A 116 7.65 -21.36 9.16
CA ARG A 116 6.43 -21.51 8.35
C ARG A 116 6.33 -20.48 7.21
N ASP A 117 6.99 -19.34 7.34
CA ASP A 117 6.95 -18.27 6.32
C ASP A 117 7.75 -18.62 5.05
N SER A 118 8.59 -19.68 5.13
CA SER A 118 9.33 -20.23 3.99
C SER A 118 8.59 -21.34 3.22
N ASP A 119 7.40 -21.76 3.67
CA ASP A 119 6.60 -22.77 2.95
C ASP A 119 5.78 -22.11 1.81
N PRO A 120 5.98 -22.51 0.54
CA PRO A 120 5.23 -21.98 -0.60
C PRO A 120 3.71 -22.09 -0.47
N PHE A 121 3.20 -23.10 0.25
CA PHE A 121 1.76 -23.29 0.46
C PHE A 121 1.19 -22.35 1.52
N TYR A 122 2.02 -21.82 2.41
CA TYR A 122 1.59 -20.89 3.44
C TYR A 122 1.06 -19.58 2.83
N GLY A 123 1.68 -19.12 1.73
CA GLY A 123 1.21 -17.95 0.98
C GLY A 123 -0.23 -18.11 0.48
N LEU A 124 -0.63 -19.31 0.03
CA LEU A 124 -1.99 -19.57 -0.44
C LEU A 124 -3.02 -19.53 0.69
N VAL A 125 -2.66 -20.04 1.87
CA VAL A 125 -3.52 -19.96 3.07
C VAL A 125 -3.73 -18.51 3.49
N ARG A 126 -2.66 -17.72 3.50
CA ARG A 126 -2.70 -16.28 3.81
C ARG A 126 -3.56 -15.49 2.83
N ILE A 127 -3.45 -15.77 1.53
CA ILE A 127 -4.33 -15.16 0.52
C ILE A 127 -5.79 -15.48 0.83
N ARG A 128 -6.12 -16.73 1.14
CA ARG A 128 -7.49 -17.12 1.50
C ARG A 128 -7.98 -16.37 2.73
N GLU A 129 -7.16 -16.23 3.76
CA GLU A 129 -7.52 -15.53 5.00
C GLU A 129 -7.73 -14.02 4.80
N GLU A 130 -6.92 -13.36 3.96
CA GLU A 130 -7.04 -11.91 3.71
C GLU A 130 -8.13 -11.55 2.68
N LEU A 131 -8.54 -12.49 1.84
CA LEU A 131 -9.54 -12.25 0.77
C LEU A 131 -10.93 -12.82 1.08
N ALA A 132 -11.10 -13.58 2.16
CA ALA A 132 -12.39 -14.12 2.61
C ALA A 132 -13.19 -13.09 3.43
#